data_AF-A0AAV6GPW8-F1
#
_entry.id   AF-A0AAV6GPW8-F1
#
_cell.length_a   1.000
_cell.length_b   1.000
_cell.length_c   1.000
_cell.angle_alpha   90.00
_cell.angle_beta   90.00
_cell.angle_gamma   90.00
#
_symmetry.space_group_name_H-M   'P 1'
#
loop_
_entity.id
_entity.type
_entity.pdbx_description
1 polymer ?
#
loop_
_entity_poly.entity_id
_entity_poly.type
_entity_poly.pdbx_seq_one_letter_code
_entity_poly.pdbx_strand_id
1 'polypeptide(L)'
;MHLFAKYILILQIIILFVTTCQTLLCIPCHKVTCKDPEDCKGGLVRSICGCCNVCAKVKGEDCGGQLDLRGICDQGLKCVYPPFHSFRVDVFGVCQVSD
;
A
#
# COMPACT_ATOMS: atom_id res chain seq x y z
N MET A 1 2.33 -12.45 45.71
CA MET A 1 1.24 -11.54 45.27
C MET A 1 1.70 -10.49 44.26
N HIS A 2 2.83 -9.79 44.46
CA HIS A 2 3.28 -8.75 43.53
C HIS A 2 3.72 -9.23 42.12
N LEU A 3 4.27 -10.45 41.98
CA LEU A 3 4.62 -11.00 40.66
C LEU A 3 3.38 -11.28 39.80
N PHE A 4 2.33 -11.87 40.38
CA PHE A 4 1.08 -12.16 39.67
C PHE A 4 0.38 -10.87 39.22
N ALA A 5 0.37 -9.84 40.06
CA ALA A 5 -0.18 -8.53 39.70
C ALA A 5 0.60 -7.86 38.54
N LYS A 6 1.94 -7.98 38.53
CA LYS A 6 2.78 -7.50 37.42
C LYS A 6 2.51 -8.26 36.12
N TYR A 7 2.33 -9.58 36.20
CA TYR A 7 2.03 -10.42 35.03
C TYR A 7 0.68 -10.08 34.41
N ILE A 8 -0.35 -9.87 35.25
CA ILE A 8 -1.68 -9.41 34.80
C ILE A 8 -1.60 -8.03 34.14
N LEU A 9 -0.85 -7.09 34.73
CA LEU A 9 -0.66 -5.75 34.17
C LEU A 9 0.06 -5.80 32.81
N ILE A 10 1.10 -6.63 32.68
CA ILE A 10 1.82 -6.82 31.41
C ILE A 10 0.89 -7.42 30.35
N LEU A 11 0.09 -8.43 30.69
CA LEU A 11 -0.90 -9.00 29.77
C LEU A 11 -1.93 -7.96 29.31
N GLN A 12 -2.44 -7.14 30.22
CA GLN A 12 -3.40 -6.07 29.90
C GLN A 12 -2.79 -5.05 28.91
N ILE A 13 -1.53 -4.67 29.10
CA ILE A 13 -0.81 -3.75 28.21
C ILE A 13 -0.59 -4.38 26.83
N ILE A 14 -0.22 -5.66 26.78
CA ILE A 14 -0.03 -6.40 25.51
C ILE A 14 -1.36 -6.49 24.75
N ILE A 15 -2.47 -6.83 25.42
CA ILE A 15 -3.79 -6.91 24.80
C ILE A 15 -4.20 -5.54 24.23
N LEU A 16 -3.97 -4.46 24.99
CA LEU A 16 -4.26 -3.10 24.53
C LEU A 16 -3.47 -2.74 23.26
N PHE A 17 -2.17 -3.08 23.21
CA PHE A 17 -1.31 -2.83 22.06
C PHE A 17 -1.68 -3.68 20.82
N VAL A 18 -2.16 -4.91 21.02
CA VAL A 18 -2.64 -5.77 19.93
C VAL A 18 -3.94 -5.22 19.35
N THR A 19 -4.85 -4.68 20.17
CA THR A 19 -6.11 -4.11 19.68
C THR A 19 -5.95 -2.81 18.89
N THR A 20 -4.88 -2.04 19.14
CA THR A 20 -4.56 -0.82 18.39
C THR A 20 -3.76 -1.10 17.11
N CYS A 21 -3.35 -2.34 16.88
CA CYS A 21 -2.66 -2.76 15.67
C CYS A 21 -3.67 -2.92 14.51
N GLN A 22 -4.34 -1.83 14.15
CA GLN A 22 -5.05 -1.72 12.87
C GLN A 22 -3.99 -1.48 11.79
N THR A 23 -3.28 -2.54 11.41
CA THR A 23 -2.66 -2.56 10.09
C THR A 23 -3.77 -2.36 9.05
N LEU A 24 -3.47 -1.68 7.95
CA LEU A 24 -4.45 -1.34 6.93
C LEU A 24 -5.11 -2.62 6.39
N LEU A 25 -6.27 -2.97 6.94
CA LEU A 25 -6.93 -4.22 6.63
C LEU A 25 -7.84 -3.98 5.42
N CYS A 26 -7.49 -4.59 4.29
CA CYS A 26 -8.39 -4.60 3.15
C CYS A 26 -9.72 -5.26 3.55
N ILE A 27 -10.83 -4.62 3.24
CA ILE A 27 -12.15 -5.22 3.41
C ILE A 27 -12.36 -6.32 2.36
N PRO A 28 -13.17 -7.36 2.65
CA PRO A 28 -13.48 -8.39 1.68
C PRO A 28 -14.04 -7.81 0.37
N CYS A 29 -13.55 -8.26 -0.79
CA CYS A 29 -13.91 -7.66 -2.08
C CYS A 29 -15.41 -7.62 -2.39
N HIS A 30 -16.19 -8.59 -1.89
CA HIS A 30 -17.66 -8.60 -2.06
C HIS A 30 -18.37 -7.43 -1.36
N LYS A 31 -17.68 -6.74 -0.44
CA LYS A 31 -18.18 -5.53 0.24
C LYS A 31 -17.64 -4.23 -0.38
N VAL A 32 -16.80 -4.33 -1.41
CA VAL A 32 -16.21 -3.17 -2.09
C VAL A 32 -17.04 -2.87 -3.33
N THR A 33 -17.50 -1.62 -3.47
CA THR A 33 -18.10 -1.14 -4.71
C THR A 33 -17.00 -0.51 -5.57
N CYS A 34 -16.63 -1.16 -6.67
CA CYS A 34 -15.65 -0.65 -7.62
C CYS A 34 -16.31 0.22 -8.69
N LYS A 35 -15.63 1.28 -9.10
CA LYS A 35 -15.95 2.00 -10.34
C LYS A 35 -15.01 1.50 -11.43
N ASP A 36 -15.55 1.06 -12.56
CA ASP A 36 -14.73 0.71 -13.69
C ASP A 36 -14.05 1.97 -14.26
N PRO A 37 -12.73 1.94 -14.46
CA PRO A 37 -12.01 3.07 -15.02
C PRO A 37 -12.28 3.17 -16.53
N GLU A 38 -12.41 4.40 -17.00
CA GLU A 38 -12.64 4.74 -18.41
C GLU A 38 -11.39 5.46 -18.95
N ASP A 39 -11.13 5.31 -20.26
CA ASP A 39 -10.07 6.02 -20.99
C ASP A 39 -8.66 5.93 -20.36
N CYS A 40 -8.27 4.72 -19.93
CA CYS A 40 -6.92 4.50 -19.41
C CYS A 40 -5.84 4.68 -20.48
N LYS A 41 -4.80 5.45 -20.16
CA LYS A 41 -3.61 5.59 -21.01
C LYS A 41 -2.81 4.28 -21.15
N GLY A 42 -2.83 3.47 -20.10
CA GLY A 42 -2.23 2.13 -20.07
C GLY A 42 -3.30 1.05 -19.89
N GLY A 43 -2.86 -0.15 -19.55
CA GLY A 43 -3.73 -1.26 -19.20
C GLY A 43 -4.47 -1.08 -17.87
N LEU A 44 -5.13 -2.16 -17.46
CA LEU A 44 -5.81 -2.25 -16.16
C LEU A 44 -4.96 -3.08 -15.21
N VAL A 45 -4.76 -2.53 -14.01
CA VAL A 45 -4.10 -3.22 -12.89
C VAL A 45 -5.02 -3.26 -11.70
N ARG A 46 -4.75 -4.16 -10.76
CA ARG A 46 -5.53 -4.26 -9.52
C ARG A 46 -5.05 -3.21 -8.52
N SER A 47 -5.99 -2.59 -7.80
CA SER A 47 -5.67 -1.70 -6.67
C SER A 47 -4.89 -2.44 -5.57
N ILE A 48 -4.35 -1.70 -4.60
CA ILE A 48 -3.55 -2.25 -3.48
C ILE A 48 -4.23 -3.41 -2.73
N CYS A 49 -5.56 -3.42 -2.66
CA CYS A 49 -6.34 -4.48 -2.03
C CYS A 49 -6.72 -5.64 -2.97
N GLY A 50 -6.38 -5.56 -4.25
CA GLY A 50 -6.63 -6.61 -5.23
C GLY A 50 -8.07 -6.69 -5.77
N CYS A 51 -8.99 -5.84 -5.29
CA CYS A 51 -10.42 -5.98 -5.57
C CYS A 51 -10.88 -5.23 -6.83
N CYS A 52 -10.38 -4.02 -7.07
CA CYS A 52 -10.85 -3.15 -8.15
C CYS A 52 -9.79 -3.02 -9.24
N ASN A 53 -10.24 -2.91 -10.49
CA ASN A 53 -9.38 -2.49 -11.59
C ASN A 53 -9.18 -0.97 -11.54
N VAL A 54 -7.95 -0.53 -11.78
CA VAL A 54 -7.55 0.88 -11.87
C VAL A 54 -6.65 1.06 -13.08
N CYS A 55 -6.58 2.27 -13.63
CA CYS A 55 -5.67 2.55 -14.74
C CYS A 55 -4.22 2.37 -14.29
N ALA A 56 -3.46 1.63 -15.08
CA ALA A 56 -2.04 1.48 -14.89
C ALA A 56 -1.28 2.76 -15.29
N LYS A 57 -0.15 3.00 -14.60
CA LYS A 57 0.78 4.08 -14.89
C LYS A 57 1.68 3.70 -16.05
N VAL A 58 1.76 4.56 -17.05
CA VAL A 58 2.60 4.35 -18.23
C VAL A 58 4.04 4.83 -18.00
N LYS A 59 4.93 4.51 -18.92
CA LYS A 59 6.36 4.87 -18.84
C LYS A 59 6.53 6.37 -18.58
N GLY A 60 7.34 6.72 -17.59
CA GLY A 60 7.65 8.10 -17.21
C GLY A 60 6.65 8.74 -16.23
N GLU A 61 5.54 8.08 -15.88
CA GLU A 61 4.63 8.56 -14.82
C GLU A 61 5.14 8.16 -13.43
N ASP A 62 4.80 8.99 -12.43
CA ASP A 62 5.04 8.70 -11.01
C ASP A 62 4.30 7.42 -10.58
N CYS A 63 4.93 6.64 -9.69
CA CYS A 63 4.39 5.40 -9.17
C CYS A 63 4.81 5.15 -7.71
N GLY A 64 4.14 4.19 -7.06
CA GLY A 64 4.46 3.76 -5.71
C GLY A 64 4.00 4.74 -4.62
N GLY A 65 4.89 5.06 -3.68
CA GLY A 65 4.54 5.76 -2.45
C GLY A 65 3.84 4.84 -1.45
N GLN A 66 3.39 5.39 -0.32
CA GLN A 66 2.70 4.60 0.69
C GLN A 66 1.43 3.98 0.09
N LEU A 67 1.32 2.64 0.10
CA LEU A 67 0.16 1.89 -0.40
C LEU A 67 -0.16 2.14 -1.88
N ASP A 68 0.86 2.42 -2.70
CA ASP A 68 0.71 2.71 -4.13
C ASP A 68 -0.22 3.89 -4.44
N LEU A 69 -0.31 4.89 -3.54
CA LEU A 69 -1.11 6.10 -3.73
C LEU A 69 -0.73 6.88 -5.00
N ARG A 70 0.51 6.76 -5.48
CA ARG A 70 0.94 7.37 -6.75
C ARG A 70 0.58 6.51 -7.96
N GLY A 71 0.12 5.28 -7.77
CA GLY A 71 -0.31 4.37 -8.81
C GLY A 71 0.67 3.22 -9.06
N ILE A 72 0.18 2.25 -9.83
CA ILE A 72 0.87 0.99 -10.13
C ILE A 72 1.21 0.99 -11.62
N CYS A 73 2.47 0.65 -11.95
CA CYS A 73 2.94 0.64 -13.33
C CYS A 73 2.26 -0.44 -14.18
N ASP A 74 2.16 -0.16 -15.48
CA ASP A 74 1.62 -1.06 -16.49
C ASP A 74 2.48 -2.31 -16.71
N GLN A 75 1.92 -3.29 -17.41
CA GLN A 75 2.61 -4.54 -17.72
C GLN A 75 3.94 -4.27 -18.46
N GLY A 76 5.02 -4.89 -17.97
CA GLY A 76 6.38 -4.70 -18.52
C GLY A 76 7.11 -3.45 -17.99
N LEU A 77 6.52 -2.73 -17.04
CA LEU A 77 7.16 -1.61 -16.35
C LEU A 77 7.42 -1.93 -14.87
N LYS A 78 8.50 -1.37 -14.32
CA LYS A 78 8.85 -1.40 -12.90
C LYS A 78 8.88 0.01 -12.33
N CYS A 79 8.44 0.14 -11.08
CA CYS A 79 8.53 1.40 -10.36
C CYS A 79 9.95 1.59 -9.82
N VAL A 80 10.70 2.53 -10.40
CA VAL A 80 12.12 2.78 -10.04
C VAL A 80 12.20 4.02 -9.16
N TYR A 81 12.76 3.86 -7.96
CA TYR A 81 12.92 4.95 -7.01
C TYR A 81 14.25 5.68 -7.24
N PRO A 82 14.28 7.02 -7.11
CA PRO A 82 15.53 7.76 -7.18
C PRO A 82 16.48 7.31 -6.06
N PRO A 83 17.81 7.37 -6.28
CA PRO A 83 18.78 7.07 -5.24
C PRO A 83 18.52 7.99 -4.03
N PHE A 84 18.63 7.44 -2.83
CA PHE A 84 18.37 8.11 -1.56
C PHE A 84 19.29 9.33 -1.37
N HIS A 85 18.94 10.47 -1.92
CA HIS A 85 19.47 11.77 -1.49
C HIS A 85 18.57 12.28 -0.38
N SER A 86 19.04 12.06 0.85
CA SER A 86 18.69 12.70 2.12
C SER A 86 17.38 13.50 2.17
N PHE A 87 16.44 13.03 2.99
CA PHE A 87 15.37 13.83 3.60
C PHE A 87 14.20 14.27 2.69
N ARG A 88 13.63 13.37 1.88
CA ARG A 88 12.26 13.55 1.36
C ARG A 88 11.31 12.49 1.91
N VAL A 89 10.28 12.97 2.58
CA VAL A 89 9.22 12.19 3.24
C VAL A 89 8.28 11.52 2.24
N ASP A 90 8.31 11.94 0.96
CA ASP A 90 7.51 11.37 -0.11
C ASP A 90 8.40 10.69 -1.16
N VAL A 91 8.80 9.44 -0.90
CA VAL A 91 9.58 8.61 -1.84
C VAL A 91 8.62 7.98 -2.85
N PHE A 92 8.37 8.68 -3.96
CA PHE A 92 7.71 8.11 -5.13
C PHE A 92 8.75 7.72 -6.18
N GLY A 93 8.42 6.71 -6.98
CA GLY A 93 9.24 6.25 -8.09
C GLY A 93 8.69 6.71 -9.44
N VAL A 94 9.33 6.27 -10.52
CA VAL A 94 8.89 6.50 -11.89
C VAL A 94 8.82 5.17 -12.64
N CYS A 95 7.79 4.96 -13.46
CA CYS A 95 7.65 3.74 -14.25
C CYS A 95 8.67 3.66 -15.39
N GLN A 96 9.51 2.62 -15.37
CA GLN A 96 10.55 2.36 -16.38
C GLN A 96 10.46 0.94 -16.93
N VAL A 97 11.05 0.69 -18.10
CA VAL A 97 11.03 -0.64 -18.73
C VAL A 97 11.78 -1.63 -17.84
N SER A 98 11.18 -2.79 -17.60
CA SER A 98 11.92 -3.91 -17.01
C SER A 98 12.77 -4.58 -18.07
N ASP A 99 14.09 -4.36 -18.03
CA ASP A 99 15.05 -5.20 -18.76
C ASP A 99 14.97 -6.67 -18.31
#